data_AF-A0A3R7IDC9-F1
#
_entry.id   AF-A0A3R7IDC9-F1
#
_cell.length_a   1.000
_cell.length_b   1.000
_cell.length_c   1.000
_cell.angle_alpha   90.00
_cell.angle_beta   90.00
_cell.angle_gamma   90.00
#
_symmetry.space_group_name_H-M   'P 1'
#
loop_
_entity.id
_entity.type
_entity.pdbx_description
1 polymer ?
#
loop_
_entity_poly.entity_id
_entity_poly.type
_entity_poly.pdbx_seq_one_letter_code
_entity_poly.pdbx_strand_id
1 'polypeptide(L)'
;MQLGKDRTVVKNRIHALMAKNGVKHEFSDLFGVEGRIFLKEIELAESQRIALDVLMRQLESVDKEVEFVQKQIAGIAREDEDVKRLMTIPGIDFYSAMVIKNEIGEIERFPDYKKLCSFAGLVPRVHQSANTRWEEHITKEGNSLLRWVLIQIVHQVVRYPGLRSILIKLS
;
A
#
# COMPACT_ATOMS: atom_id res chain seq x y z
N MET A 1 6.94 6.18 -5.09
CA MET A 1 6.84 6.12 -6.56
C MET A 1 5.96 7.27 -7.06
N GLN A 2 6.47 8.12 -7.97
CA GLN A 2 5.78 9.34 -8.44
C GLN A 2 4.36 9.05 -8.99
N LEU A 3 4.21 7.99 -9.78
CA LEU A 3 2.93 7.57 -10.37
C LEU A 3 1.83 7.29 -9.33
N GLY A 4 2.19 6.77 -8.14
CA GLY A 4 1.22 6.56 -7.05
C GLY A 4 0.68 7.86 -6.46
N LYS A 5 1.52 8.90 -6.41
CA LYS A 5 1.08 10.25 -6.01
C LYS A 5 0.18 10.85 -7.08
N ASP A 6 0.56 10.74 -8.35
CA ASP A 6 -0.23 11.26 -9.48
C ASP A 6 -1.62 10.61 -9.52
N ARG A 7 -1.69 9.29 -9.34
CA ARG A 7 -2.95 8.54 -9.22
C ARG A 7 -3.83 9.11 -8.10
N THR A 8 -3.24 9.34 -6.93
CA THR A 8 -3.95 9.88 -5.76
C THR A 8 -4.47 11.29 -6.03
N VAL A 9 -3.67 12.14 -6.68
CA VAL A 9 -4.06 13.50 -7.06
C VAL A 9 -5.27 13.48 -7.99
N VAL A 10 -5.28 12.62 -9.02
CA VAL A 10 -6.42 12.53 -9.94
C VAL A 10 -7.68 12.03 -9.23
N LYS A 11 -7.57 10.98 -8.40
CA LYS A 11 -8.71 10.49 -7.59
C LYS A 11 -9.29 11.58 -6.69
N ASN A 12 -8.43 12.35 -6.03
CA ASN A 12 -8.86 13.45 -5.16
C ASN A 12 -9.55 14.58 -5.95
N ARG A 13 -9.10 14.87 -7.17
CA ARG A 13 -9.77 15.84 -8.06
C ARG A 13 -11.17 15.37 -8.45
N ILE A 14 -11.35 14.08 -8.73
CA ILE A 14 -12.67 13.50 -9.01
C ILE A 14 -13.56 13.63 -7.78
N HIS A 15 -13.09 13.24 -6.59
CA HIS A 15 -13.85 13.43 -5.34
C HIS A 15 -14.23 14.89 -5.10
N ALA A 16 -13.33 15.84 -5.35
CA ALA A 16 -13.61 17.27 -5.22
C ALA A 16 -14.68 17.74 -6.22
N LEU A 17 -14.66 17.24 -7.46
CA LEU A 17 -15.69 17.52 -8.46
C LEU A 17 -17.05 16.98 -8.01
N MET A 18 -17.09 15.77 -7.45
CA MET A 18 -18.33 15.19 -6.90
C MET A 18 -18.89 16.01 -5.75
N ALA A 19 -18.03 16.39 -4.79
CA ALA A 19 -18.41 17.20 -3.64
C ALA A 19 -18.93 18.59 -4.07
N LYS A 20 -18.29 19.23 -5.05
CA LYS A 20 -18.73 20.52 -5.59
C LYS A 20 -20.13 20.47 -6.21
N ASN A 21 -20.53 19.31 -6.71
CA ASN A 21 -21.84 19.08 -7.33
C ASN A 21 -22.86 18.45 -6.37
N GLY A 22 -22.53 18.36 -5.07
CA GLY A 22 -23.43 17.78 -4.07
C GLY A 22 -23.66 16.28 -4.24
N VAL A 23 -22.86 15.60 -5.07
CA VAL A 23 -23.04 14.17 -5.35
C VAL A 23 -22.43 13.35 -4.22
N LYS A 24 -23.29 12.64 -3.48
CA LYS A 24 -22.90 11.69 -2.43
C LYS A 24 -22.98 10.27 -2.97
N HIS A 25 -22.15 9.40 -2.42
CA HIS A 25 -22.16 7.98 -2.74
C HIS A 25 -21.76 7.15 -1.51
N GLU A 26 -22.17 5.87 -1.48
CA GLU A 26 -21.83 4.95 -0.39
C GLU A 26 -20.80 3.87 -0.80
N PHE A 27 -20.25 3.97 -2.02
CA PHE A 27 -19.22 3.03 -2.49
C PHE A 27 -17.98 3.04 -1.59
N SER A 28 -17.54 1.85 -1.18
CA SER A 28 -16.26 1.66 -0.50
C SER A 28 -15.06 1.93 -1.43
N ASP A 29 -15.23 1.72 -2.74
CA ASP A 29 -14.29 2.15 -3.78
C ASP A 29 -15.05 2.76 -4.96
N LEU A 30 -15.08 4.09 -5.03
CA LEU A 30 -15.69 4.84 -6.13
C LEU A 30 -15.06 4.52 -7.49
N PHE A 31 -13.80 4.07 -7.51
CA PHE A 31 -13.07 3.78 -8.75
C PHE A 31 -13.10 2.30 -9.12
N GLY A 32 -13.86 1.48 -8.39
CA GLY A 32 -14.17 0.10 -8.72
C GLY A 32 -15.21 -0.01 -9.84
N VAL A 33 -15.63 -1.23 -10.18
CA VAL A 33 -16.54 -1.49 -11.32
C VAL A 33 -17.86 -0.74 -11.15
N GLU A 34 -18.55 -0.93 -10.03
CA GLU A 34 -19.84 -0.30 -9.74
C GLU A 34 -19.73 1.23 -9.64
N GLY A 35 -18.71 1.72 -8.94
CA GLY A 35 -18.48 3.16 -8.80
C GLY A 35 -18.18 3.86 -10.14
N ARG A 36 -17.49 3.18 -11.08
CA ARG A 36 -17.27 3.71 -12.43
C ARG A 36 -18.53 3.73 -13.29
N ILE A 37 -19.44 2.77 -13.12
CA ILE A 37 -20.75 2.79 -13.78
C ILE A 37 -21.53 4.00 -13.25
N PHE A 38 -21.60 4.16 -11.93
CA PHE A 38 -22.21 5.33 -11.30
C PHE A 38 -21.65 6.65 -11.85
N LEU A 39 -20.33 6.82 -11.90
CA LEU A 39 -19.69 8.03 -12.43
C LEU A 39 -20.08 8.35 -13.89
N LYS A 40 -20.44 7.35 -14.69
CA LYS A 40 -20.93 7.56 -16.06
C LYS A 40 -22.39 8.00 -16.09
N GLU A 41 -23.20 7.50 -15.15
CA GLU A 41 -24.66 7.68 -15.13
C GLU A 41 -25.14 8.90 -14.34
N ILE A 42 -24.32 9.45 -13.42
CA ILE A 42 -24.70 10.66 -12.67
C ILE A 42 -25.15 11.76 -13.63
N GLU A 43 -26.04 12.67 -13.23
CA GLU A 43 -26.36 13.86 -14.01
C GLU A 43 -25.47 15.03 -13.58
N LEU A 44 -24.86 15.73 -14.53
CA LEU A 44 -23.98 16.88 -14.28
C LEU A 44 -24.17 17.92 -15.39
N ALA A 45 -23.86 19.18 -15.10
CA ALA A 45 -23.76 20.20 -16.14
C ALA A 45 -22.71 19.79 -17.18
N GLU A 46 -22.92 20.16 -18.44
CA GLU A 46 -22.07 19.75 -19.58
C GLU A 46 -20.57 20.01 -19.33
N SER A 47 -20.22 21.20 -18.82
CA SER A 47 -18.83 21.56 -18.51
C SER A 47 -18.20 20.65 -17.46
N GLN A 48 -18.98 20.16 -16.51
CA GLN A 48 -18.53 19.28 -15.43
C GLN A 48 -18.44 17.82 -15.90
N ARG A 49 -19.34 17.39 -16.79
CA ARG A 49 -19.24 16.11 -17.49
C ARG A 49 -17.93 16.00 -18.24
N ILE A 50 -17.61 17.02 -19.05
CA ILE A 50 -16.36 17.09 -19.81
C ILE A 50 -15.15 17.01 -18.86
N ALA A 51 -15.17 17.78 -17.75
CA ALA A 51 -14.09 17.74 -16.76
C ALA A 51 -13.94 16.36 -16.11
N LEU A 52 -15.05 15.71 -15.74
CA LEU A 52 -15.04 14.36 -15.18
C LEU A 52 -14.47 13.34 -16.18
N ASP A 53 -14.88 13.39 -17.44
CA ASP A 53 -14.39 12.48 -18.48
C ASP A 53 -12.89 12.62 -18.73
N VAL A 54 -12.38 13.86 -18.70
CA VAL A 54 -10.93 14.13 -18.79
C VAL A 54 -10.20 13.52 -17.60
N LEU A 55 -10.70 13.73 -16.38
CA LEU A 55 -10.08 13.17 -15.17
C LEU A 55 -10.13 11.63 -15.16
N MET A 56 -11.22 11.04 -15.64
CA MET A 56 -11.36 9.59 -15.78
C MET A 56 -10.34 9.01 -16.76
N ARG A 57 -10.15 9.65 -17.93
CA ARG A 57 -9.10 9.25 -18.89
C ARG A 57 -7.69 9.39 -18.32
N GLN A 58 -7.44 10.47 -17.57
CA GLN A 58 -6.15 10.65 -16.88
C GLN A 58 -5.91 9.54 -15.85
N LEU A 59 -6.93 9.19 -15.06
CA LEU A 59 -6.84 8.12 -14.08
C LEU A 59 -6.53 6.78 -14.75
N GLU A 60 -7.24 6.45 -15.84
CA GLU A 60 -7.00 5.22 -16.61
C GLU A 60 -5.59 5.17 -17.21
N SER A 61 -5.08 6.29 -17.69
CA SER A 61 -3.71 6.37 -18.21
C SER A 61 -2.68 6.07 -17.12
N VAL A 62 -2.80 6.74 -15.96
CA VAL A 62 -1.90 6.51 -14.83
C VAL A 62 -2.02 5.09 -14.29
N ASP A 63 -3.24 4.54 -14.20
CA ASP A 63 -3.48 3.15 -13.77
C ASP A 63 -2.74 2.16 -14.71
N LYS A 64 -2.80 2.37 -16.03
CA LYS A 64 -2.09 1.54 -17.01
C LYS A 64 -0.57 1.64 -16.88
N GLU A 65 -0.03 2.84 -16.68
CA GLU A 65 1.41 3.04 -16.47
C GLU A 65 1.89 2.36 -15.18
N VAL A 66 1.12 2.47 -14.10
CA VAL A 66 1.42 1.75 -12.85
C VAL A 66 1.45 0.25 -13.08
N GLU A 67 0.43 -0.30 -13.75
CA GLU A 67 0.36 -1.73 -14.06
C GLU A 67 1.52 -2.18 -14.97
N PHE A 68 1.87 -1.37 -15.97
CA PHE A 68 2.99 -1.64 -16.86
C PHE A 68 4.32 -1.70 -16.09
N VAL A 69 4.62 -0.68 -15.28
CA VAL A 69 5.84 -0.65 -14.48
C VAL A 69 5.86 -1.81 -13.48
N GLN A 70 4.74 -2.10 -12.82
CA GLN A 70 4.64 -3.27 -11.94
C GLN A 70 4.93 -4.58 -12.68
N LYS A 71 4.41 -4.76 -13.90
CA LYS A 71 4.68 -5.93 -14.74
C LYS A 71 6.14 -6.04 -15.18
N GLN A 72 6.78 -4.93 -15.55
CA GLN A 72 8.20 -4.92 -15.92
C GLN A 72 9.08 -5.30 -14.73
N ILE A 73 8.85 -4.69 -13.56
CA ILE A 73 9.56 -5.03 -12.33
C ILE A 73 9.29 -6.51 -11.97
N ALA A 74 8.03 -6.99 -12.11
CA ALA A 74 7.65 -8.38 -11.92
C ALA A 74 8.41 -9.37 -12.82
N GLY A 75 8.69 -8.98 -14.07
CA GLY A 75 9.51 -9.76 -14.98
C GLY A 75 10.95 -9.90 -14.47
N ILE A 76 11.55 -8.80 -14.01
CA ILE A 76 12.96 -8.76 -13.57
C ILE A 76 13.19 -9.63 -12.34
N ALA A 77 12.32 -9.58 -11.32
CA ALA A 77 12.56 -10.36 -10.10
C ALA A 77 11.85 -11.73 -10.07
N ARG A 78 11.28 -12.18 -11.20
CA ARG A 78 10.71 -13.54 -11.30
C ARG A 78 11.77 -14.64 -11.20
N GLU A 79 13.02 -14.31 -11.46
CA GLU A 79 14.17 -15.22 -11.37
C GLU A 79 14.79 -15.23 -9.97
N ASP A 80 14.31 -14.39 -9.06
CA ASP A 80 14.87 -14.21 -7.73
C ASP A 80 14.22 -15.16 -6.70
N GLU A 81 14.99 -16.13 -6.21
CA GLU A 81 14.51 -17.14 -5.27
C GLU A 81 14.06 -16.54 -3.93
N ASP A 82 14.67 -15.45 -3.47
CA ASP A 82 14.27 -14.80 -2.22
C ASP A 82 12.94 -14.06 -2.38
N VAL A 83 12.72 -13.43 -3.53
CA VAL A 83 11.41 -12.84 -3.86
C VAL A 83 10.33 -13.92 -3.91
N LYS A 84 10.61 -15.06 -4.55
CA LYS A 84 9.67 -16.20 -4.58
C LYS A 84 9.35 -16.70 -3.17
N ARG A 85 10.35 -16.86 -2.31
CA ARG A 85 10.17 -17.26 -0.90
C ARG A 85 9.31 -16.26 -0.14
N LEU A 86 9.59 -14.96 -0.26
CA LEU A 86 8.81 -13.91 0.41
C LEU A 86 7.34 -13.93 -0.04
N MET A 87 7.08 -14.14 -1.34
CA MET A 87 5.72 -14.23 -1.89
C MET A 87 4.93 -15.46 -1.40
N THR A 88 5.56 -16.44 -0.74
CA THR A 88 4.83 -17.53 -0.07
C THR A 88 4.11 -17.07 1.21
N ILE A 89 4.53 -15.93 1.76
CA ILE A 89 3.90 -15.33 2.94
C ILE A 89 2.60 -14.64 2.51
N PRO A 90 1.46 -14.96 3.14
CA PRO A 90 0.19 -14.30 2.87
C PRO A 90 0.27 -12.78 2.88
N GLY A 91 -0.30 -12.16 1.83
CA GLY A 91 -0.35 -10.72 1.68
C GLY A 91 0.94 -10.07 1.17
N ILE A 92 2.02 -10.83 0.99
CA ILE A 92 3.21 -10.35 0.30
C ILE A 92 3.03 -10.56 -1.20
N ASP A 93 2.81 -9.47 -1.92
CA ASP A 93 2.87 -9.47 -3.37
C ASP A 93 4.31 -9.28 -3.87
N PHE A 94 4.48 -9.44 -5.18
CA PHE A 94 5.78 -9.32 -5.84
C PHE A 94 6.48 -7.97 -5.53
N TYR A 95 5.73 -6.86 -5.59
CA TYR A 95 6.28 -5.54 -5.34
C TYR A 95 6.77 -5.40 -3.90
N SER A 96 5.96 -5.84 -2.95
CA SER A 96 6.27 -5.80 -1.53
C SER A 96 7.45 -6.71 -1.18
N ALA A 97 7.53 -7.90 -1.77
CA ALA A 97 8.67 -8.80 -1.64
C ALA A 97 9.98 -8.15 -2.13
N MET A 98 9.94 -7.48 -3.29
CA MET A 98 11.13 -6.83 -3.84
C MET A 98 11.56 -5.62 -3.02
N VAL A 99 10.60 -4.83 -2.50
CA VAL A 99 10.90 -3.75 -1.55
C VAL A 99 11.54 -4.32 -0.28
N ILE A 100 10.96 -5.37 0.31
CA ILE A 100 11.52 -6.01 1.51
C ILE A 100 12.96 -6.47 1.26
N LYS A 101 13.19 -7.21 0.16
CA LYS A 101 14.52 -7.70 -0.20
C LYS A 101 15.53 -6.57 -0.38
N ASN A 102 15.17 -5.52 -1.13
CA ASN A 102 16.06 -4.38 -1.39
C ASN A 102 16.38 -3.58 -0.12
N GLU A 103 15.38 -3.35 0.75
CA GLU A 103 15.58 -2.57 1.98
C GLU A 103 16.37 -3.36 3.04
N ILE A 104 16.24 -4.68 3.08
CA ILE A 104 17.05 -5.55 3.96
C ILE A 104 18.48 -5.67 3.43
N GLY A 105 18.63 -5.90 2.12
CA GLY A 105 19.91 -6.25 1.51
C GLY A 105 20.34 -7.67 1.91
N GLU A 106 21.62 -7.85 2.21
CA GLU A 106 22.16 -9.10 2.76
C GLU A 106 21.56 -9.36 4.15
N ILE A 107 20.90 -10.51 4.34
CA ILE A 107 20.22 -10.83 5.61
C ILE A 107 21.22 -11.12 6.73
N GLU A 108 22.42 -11.59 6.38
CA GLU A 108 23.51 -11.98 7.27
C GLU A 108 24.07 -10.80 8.08
N ARG A 109 23.82 -9.56 7.64
CA ARG A 109 24.19 -8.36 8.41
C ARG A 109 23.42 -8.23 9.73
N PHE A 110 22.31 -8.95 9.87
CA PHE A 110 21.48 -8.94 11.07
C PHE A 110 21.78 -10.20 11.91
N PRO A 111 22.38 -10.05 13.11
CA PRO A 111 22.69 -11.18 13.98
C PRO A 111 21.47 -11.98 14.42
N ASP A 112 20.31 -11.32 14.51
CA ASP A 112 19.04 -11.93 14.89
C ASP A 112 17.84 -11.16 14.33
N TYR A 113 16.67 -11.78 14.38
CA TYR A 113 15.42 -11.18 13.89
C TYR A 113 15.01 -9.92 14.66
N LYS A 114 15.39 -9.77 15.93
CA LYS A 114 15.07 -8.57 16.74
C LYS A 114 15.84 -7.36 16.22
N LYS A 115 17.10 -7.55 15.78
CA LYS A 115 17.88 -6.49 15.11
C LYS A 115 17.25 -6.10 13.78
N LEU A 116 16.74 -7.05 13.01
CA LEU A 116 15.98 -6.75 11.79
C LEU A 116 14.68 -5.98 12.12
N CYS A 117 13.90 -6.40 13.12
CA CYS A 117 12.70 -5.69 13.55
C CYS A 117 13.01 -4.27 14.05
N SER A 118 14.12 -4.09 14.76
CA SER A 118 14.59 -2.78 15.20
C SER A 118 15.02 -1.91 14.02
N PHE A 119 15.69 -2.49 13.01
CA PHE A 119 16.05 -1.80 11.77
C PHE A 119 14.82 -1.40 10.95
N ALA A 120 13.82 -2.27 10.85
CA ALA A 120 12.51 -1.94 10.27
C ALA A 120 11.73 -0.93 11.12
N GLY A 121 12.22 -0.59 12.32
CA GLY A 121 11.57 0.29 13.27
C GLY A 121 10.20 -0.20 13.68
N LEU A 122 10.04 -1.51 13.90
CA LEU A 122 8.81 -2.15 14.39
C LEU A 122 8.84 -2.38 15.91
N VAL A 123 9.98 -2.13 16.55
CA VAL A 123 10.15 -2.31 17.99
C VAL A 123 9.73 -1.01 18.72
N PRO A 124 8.94 -1.10 19.79
CA PRO A 124 8.58 0.07 20.58
C PRO A 124 9.82 0.68 21.25
N ARG A 125 9.82 2.00 21.44
CA ARG A 125 10.89 2.66 22.20
C ARG A 125 10.81 2.21 23.65
N VAL A 126 11.91 1.74 24.21
CA VAL A 126 11.97 1.33 25.63
C VAL A 126 12.73 2.39 26.41
N HIS A 127 12.05 3.02 27.36
CA HIS A 127 12.69 3.83 28.39
C HIS A 127 12.88 2.97 29.65
N GLN A 128 14.13 2.67 29.99
CA GLN A 128 14.49 1.91 31.18
C GLN A 128 15.36 2.77 32.10
N SER A 129 14.86 3.03 33.32
CA SER A 129 15.64 3.62 34.42
C SER A 129 15.59 2.66 35.60
N ALA A 130 16.75 2.39 36.23
CA ALA A 130 16.98 1.51 37.40
C ALA A 130 15.96 0.37 37.66
N ASN A 131 14.74 0.67 38.11
CA ASN A 131 13.69 -0.30 38.48
C ASN A 131 12.39 -0.24 37.64
N THR A 132 12.31 0.61 36.61
CA THR A 132 11.08 0.82 35.84
C THR A 132 11.35 0.76 34.33
N ARG A 133 10.59 -0.09 33.64
CA ARG A 133 10.62 -0.24 32.18
C ARG A 133 9.29 0.23 31.62
N TRP A 134 9.34 1.23 30.75
CA TRP A 134 8.17 1.73 30.02
C TRP A 134 8.38 1.51 28.52
N GLU A 135 7.37 0.97 27.85
CA GLU A 135 7.32 0.85 26.39
C GLU A 135 6.48 1.99 25.84
N GLU A 136 7.04 2.79 24.94
CA GLU A 136 6.35 3.90 24.28
C GLU A 136 5.92 3.51 22.85
N HIS A 137 5.61 4.52 22.02
CA HIS A 137 5.27 4.32 20.62
C HIS A 137 6.42 3.66 19.83
N ILE A 138 6.05 3.09 18.67
CA ILE A 138 6.99 2.59 17.67
C ILE A 138 7.99 3.70 17.33
N THR A 139 9.29 3.36 17.33
CA THR A 139 10.34 4.32 17.00
C THR A 139 10.16 4.81 15.56
N LYS A 140 10.21 6.13 15.36
CA LYS A 140 10.36 6.70 14.00
C LYS A 140 11.74 6.40 13.42
N GLU A 141 12.70 6.05 14.28
CA GLU A 141 14.01 5.52 13.93
C GLU A 141 13.87 4.13 13.29
N GLY A 142 14.60 3.90 12.21
CA GLY A 142 14.49 2.69 11.38
C GLY A 142 14.03 3.01 9.95
N ASN A 143 14.14 2.02 9.07
CA ASN A 143 13.81 2.11 7.67
C ASN A 143 12.31 2.36 7.46
N SER A 144 11.95 3.58 7.06
CA SER A 144 10.56 4.02 6.94
C SER A 144 9.82 3.32 5.81
N LEU A 145 10.51 2.96 4.72
CA LEU A 145 9.91 2.26 3.59
C LEU A 145 9.63 0.79 3.95
N LEU A 146 10.59 0.13 4.61
CA LEU A 146 10.42 -1.23 5.12
C LEU A 146 9.28 -1.31 6.14
N ARG A 147 9.20 -0.35 7.07
CA ARG A 147 8.09 -0.26 8.02
C ARG A 147 6.76 -0.11 7.31
N TRP A 148 6.69 0.82 6.35
CA TRP A 148 5.46 1.11 5.61
C TRP A 148 4.96 -0.10 4.85
N VAL A 149 5.84 -0.81 4.11
CA VAL A 149 5.42 -1.97 3.30
C VAL A 149 4.94 -3.12 4.19
N LEU A 150 5.60 -3.39 5.31
CA LEU A 150 5.19 -4.42 6.26
C LEU A 150 3.81 -4.12 6.88
N ILE A 151 3.55 -2.84 7.21
CA ILE A 151 2.24 -2.41 7.69
C ILE A 151 1.17 -2.58 6.62
N GLN A 152 1.46 -2.24 5.35
CA GLN A 152 0.51 -2.45 4.24
C GLN A 152 0.17 -3.93 4.05
N ILE A 153 1.15 -4.81 4.10
CA ILE A 153 0.96 -6.26 4.04
C ILE A 153 -0.01 -6.71 5.14
N VAL A 154 0.23 -6.30 6.39
CA VAL A 154 -0.64 -6.68 7.52
C VAL A 154 -2.06 -6.16 7.32
N HIS A 155 -2.24 -4.91 6.90
CA HIS A 155 -3.57 -4.37 6.59
C HIS A 155 -4.28 -5.14 5.49
N GLN A 156 -3.56 -5.57 4.45
CA GLN A 156 -4.11 -6.40 3.39
C GLN A 156 -4.56 -7.75 3.97
N VAL A 157 -3.69 -8.45 4.71
CA VAL A 157 -4.01 -9.76 5.31
C VAL A 157 -5.23 -9.70 6.23
N VAL A 158 -5.32 -8.67 7.07
CA VAL A 158 -6.43 -8.51 8.02
C VAL A 158 -7.77 -8.28 7.31
N ARG A 159 -7.77 -7.66 6.12
CA ARG A 159 -8.98 -7.43 5.31
C ARG A 159 -9.53 -8.70 4.66
N TYR A 160 -8.74 -9.78 4.52
CA TYR A 160 -9.22 -11.05 3.97
C TYR A 160 -9.49 -12.07 5.09
N PRO A 161 -10.77 -12.46 5.32
CA PRO A 161 -11.13 -13.36 6.42
C PRO A 161 -10.36 -14.68 6.45
N GLY A 162 -10.04 -15.25 5.28
CA GLY A 162 -9.26 -16.49 5.16
C GLY A 162 -7.81 -16.37 5.65
N LEU A 163 -7.16 -15.22 5.44
CA LEU A 163 -5.76 -15.00 5.79
C LEU A 163 -5.58 -14.48 7.23
N ARG A 164 -6.61 -13.86 7.81
CA ARG A 164 -6.62 -13.43 9.21
C ARG A 164 -6.40 -14.59 10.20
N SER A 165 -6.87 -15.78 9.86
CA SER A 165 -6.68 -17.01 10.66
C SER A 165 -5.20 -17.42 10.81
N ILE A 166 -4.35 -17.01 9.87
CA ILE A 166 -2.91 -17.33 9.86
C ILE A 166 -2.17 -16.41 10.83
N LEU A 167 -2.54 -15.14 10.92
CA LEU A 167 -1.94 -14.19 11.86
C LEU A 167 -2.20 -14.58 13.33
N ILE A 168 -3.40 -15.07 13.64
CA ILE A 168 -3.77 -15.50 15.00
C ILE A 168 -2.98 -16.74 15.45
N LYS A 169 -2.50 -17.56 14.50
CA LYS A 169 -1.68 -18.74 14.82
C LYS A 169 -0.21 -18.43 15.10
N LEU A 170 0.25 -17.23 14.73
CA LEU A 170 1.64 -16.78 14.87
C LEU A 170 1.87 -15.87 16.09
N SER A 171 0.80 -15.48 16.79
CA SER A 171 0.81 -14.70 18.04
C SER A 171 0.69 -15.58 19.26
#